data_AF-A0A9X1GG25-F1
#
_entry.id   AF-A0A9X1GG25-F1
#
_cell.length_a   1.000
_cell.length_b   1.000
_cell.length_c   1.000
_cell.angle_alpha   90.00
_cell.angle_beta   90.00
_cell.angle_gamma   90.00
#
_symmetry.space_group_name_H-M   'P 1'
#
loop_
_entity.id
_entity.type
_entity.pdbx_description
1 polymer ?
#
loop_
_entity_poly.entity_id
_entity_poly.type
_entity_poly.pdbx_seq_one_letter_code
_entity_poly.pdbx_strand_id
1 'polypeptide(L)'
;MQKRHKRLVELIEHLLKEGWTQTTLSVEIGVDFSTVYRWLKGKAIPETDSKNFLRLAKLSGGDSETLEQYLEGYISLSTYLQNFDLDKNSLNTVTTSNKYPVEQIKKEVMARIYTLDPVDIADIINTSVKFLAESSKPAIRA
;
A
#
# COMPACT_ATOMS: atom_id res chain seq x y z
N MET A 1 -6.58 17.81 13.50
CA MET A 1 -6.08 17.55 12.13
C MET A 1 -4.75 16.80 12.08
N GLN A 2 -3.62 17.34 12.58
CA GLN A 2 -2.31 16.66 12.47
C GLN A 2 -2.26 15.28 13.16
N LYS A 3 -2.84 15.15 14.35
CA LYS A 3 -2.90 13.86 15.10
C LYS A 3 -3.72 12.80 14.35
N ARG A 4 -4.89 13.17 13.84
CA ARG A 4 -5.77 12.32 13.04
C ARG A 4 -5.08 11.81 11.78
N HIS A 5 -4.44 12.72 11.04
CA HIS A 5 -3.68 12.38 9.84
C HIS A 5 -2.50 11.45 10.16
N LYS A 6 -1.73 11.71 11.22
CA LYS A 6 -0.61 10.85 11.63
C LYS A 6 -1.06 9.40 11.88
N ARG A 7 -2.22 9.22 12.53
CA ARG A 7 -2.80 7.89 12.77
C ARG A 7 -3.31 7.23 11.50
N LEU A 8 -3.91 8.00 10.59
CA LEU A 8 -4.27 7.48 9.27
C LEU A 8 -3.03 6.97 8.51
N VAL A 9 -1.93 7.71 8.54
CA VAL A 9 -0.67 7.30 7.90
C VAL A 9 -0.13 6.04 8.57
N GLU A 10 -0.07 6.00 9.90
CA GLU A 10 0.37 4.83 10.65
C GLU A 10 -0.42 3.57 10.29
N LEU A 11 -1.75 3.69 10.16
CA LEU A 11 -2.60 2.59 9.71
C LEU A 11 -2.28 2.15 8.28
N ILE A 12 -2.18 3.09 7.33
CA ILE A 12 -1.89 2.75 5.93
C ILE A 12 -0.50 2.12 5.82
N GLU A 13 0.51 2.64 6.53
CA GLU A 13 1.85 2.05 6.58
C GLU A 13 1.86 0.65 7.17
N HIS A 14 1.03 0.37 8.17
CA HIS A 14 0.84 -0.98 8.67
C HIS A 14 0.31 -1.90 7.57
N LEU A 15 -0.77 -1.52 6.87
CA LEU A 15 -1.30 -2.31 5.76
C LEU A 15 -0.24 -2.57 4.68
N LEU A 16 0.59 -1.58 4.35
CA LEU A 16 1.68 -1.74 3.39
C LEU A 16 2.74 -2.75 3.86
N LYS A 17 3.05 -2.81 5.17
CA LYS A 17 3.96 -3.81 5.74
C LYS A 17 3.39 -5.22 5.71
N GLU A 18 2.07 -5.34 5.85
CA GLU A 18 1.33 -6.59 5.76
C GLU A 18 1.14 -7.06 4.30
N GLY A 19 1.76 -6.40 3.32
CA GLY A 19 1.79 -6.86 1.92
C GLY A 19 0.79 -6.16 0.99
N TRP A 20 0.02 -5.19 1.49
CA TRP A 20 -0.76 -4.32 0.63
C TRP A 20 0.13 -3.37 -0.18
N THR A 21 -0.37 -2.90 -1.32
CA THR A 21 0.24 -1.81 -2.09
C THR A 21 -0.74 -0.65 -2.16
N GLN A 22 -0.25 0.56 -2.45
CA GLN A 22 -1.16 1.71 -2.65
C GLN A 22 -2.17 1.46 -3.79
N THR A 23 -1.78 0.73 -4.84
CA THR A 23 -2.69 0.33 -5.92
C THR A 23 -3.74 -0.65 -5.41
N THR A 24 -3.34 -1.73 -4.76
CA THR A 24 -4.32 -2.74 -4.28
C THR A 24 -5.26 -2.15 -3.23
N LEU A 25 -4.77 -1.29 -2.34
CA LEU A 25 -5.61 -0.52 -1.42
C LEU A 25 -6.59 0.38 -2.17
N SER A 26 -6.14 1.14 -3.18
CA SER A 26 -7.03 2.02 -3.93
C SER A 26 -8.16 1.24 -4.64
N VAL A 27 -7.83 0.06 -5.18
CA VAL A 27 -8.78 -0.82 -5.86
C VAL A 27 -9.81 -1.38 -4.88
N GLU A 28 -9.36 -1.96 -3.76
CA GLU A 28 -10.28 -2.52 -2.76
C GLU A 28 -11.15 -1.43 -2.11
N ILE A 29 -10.57 -0.26 -1.82
CA ILE A 29 -11.30 0.87 -1.25
C ILE A 29 -12.23 1.52 -2.30
N GLY A 30 -11.97 1.32 -3.60
CA GLY A 30 -12.77 1.87 -4.70
C GLY A 30 -12.51 3.36 -4.93
N VAL A 31 -11.26 3.80 -4.74
CA VAL A 31 -10.82 5.19 -4.94
C VAL A 31 -9.72 5.25 -5.99
N ASP A 32 -9.48 6.44 -6.54
CA ASP A 32 -8.32 6.65 -7.40
C ASP A 32 -7.01 6.51 -6.60
N PHE A 33 -5.95 6.02 -7.25
CA PHE A 33 -4.61 5.90 -6.66
C PHE A 33 -4.15 7.21 -6.00
N SER A 34 -4.43 8.35 -6.64
CA SER A 34 -4.06 9.67 -6.11
C SER A 34 -4.74 10.00 -4.78
N THR A 35 -5.88 9.36 -4.46
CA THR A 35 -6.60 9.54 -3.19
C THR A 35 -5.80 8.96 -2.03
N VAL A 36 -5.33 7.71 -2.17
CA VAL A 36 -4.48 7.05 -1.15
C VAL A 36 -3.16 7.81 -1.00
N TYR A 37 -2.56 8.24 -2.12
CA TYR A 37 -1.37 9.09 -2.08
C TYR A 37 -1.59 10.41 -1.33
N ARG A 38 -2.72 11.08 -1.56
CA ARG A 38 -3.07 12.33 -0.85
C ARG A 38 -3.30 12.11 0.64
N TRP A 39 -3.86 10.97 1.04
CA TRP A 39 -3.99 10.59 2.44
C TRP A 39 -2.63 10.41 3.10
N LEU A 40 -1.70 9.72 2.45
CA LEU A 40 -0.33 9.54 2.95
C LEU A 40 0.45 10.86 3.06
N LYS A 41 0.22 11.80 2.14
CA LYS A 41 0.88 13.11 2.14
C LYS A 41 0.18 14.19 3.00
N GLY A 42 -0.91 13.85 3.69
CA GLY A 42 -1.64 14.80 4.53
C GLY A 42 -2.38 15.88 3.77
N LYS A 43 -2.62 15.66 2.47
CA LYS A 43 -3.35 16.57 1.59
C LYS A 43 -4.86 16.33 1.63
N ALA A 44 -5.29 15.22 2.21
CA ALA A 44 -6.69 14.87 2.42
C ALA A 44 -6.81 13.84 3.56
N ILE A 45 -8.01 13.72 4.12
CA ILE A 45 -8.40 12.68 5.07
C ILE A 45 -9.78 12.18 4.61
N PRO A 46 -10.07 10.87 4.65
CA PRO A 46 -11.41 10.38 4.33
C PRO A 46 -12.43 10.93 5.34
N GLU A 47 -13.55 11.42 4.82
CA GLU A 47 -14.70 11.85 5.64
C GLU A 47 -15.34 10.64 6.32
N THR A 48 -15.67 10.75 7.61
CA THR A 48 -16.13 9.64 8.46
C THR A 48 -17.37 8.92 7.91
N ASP A 49 -18.28 9.66 7.26
CA ASP A 49 -19.52 9.09 6.69
C ASP A 49 -19.36 8.66 5.21
N SER A 50 -18.15 8.78 4.65
CA SER A 50 -17.90 8.42 3.26
C SER A 50 -17.83 6.90 3.07
N LYS A 51 -18.24 6.44 1.88
CA LYS A 51 -18.05 5.04 1.47
C LYS A 51 -16.58 4.59 1.54
N ASN A 52 -15.66 5.51 1.27
CA ASN A 52 -14.22 5.27 1.29
C ASN A 52 -13.73 4.97 2.71
N PHE A 53 -14.27 5.70 3.70
CA PHE A 53 -13.96 5.48 5.10
C PHE A 53 -14.48 4.14 5.59
N LEU A 54 -15.74 3.81 5.27
CA LEU A 54 -16.33 2.51 5.59
C LEU A 54 -15.54 1.35 4.96
N ARG A 55 -15.11 1.49 3.70
CA ARG A 55 -14.32 0.47 3.02
C ARG A 55 -12.93 0.34 3.60
N LEU A 56 -12.25 1.45 3.89
CA LEU A 56 -10.97 1.42 4.59
C LEU A 56 -11.11 0.68 5.92
N ALA A 57 -12.11 1.01 6.73
CA ALA A 57 -12.34 0.37 8.01
C ALA A 57 -12.50 -1.14 7.91
N LYS A 58 -13.35 -1.61 6.98
CA LYS A 58 -13.56 -3.05 6.74
C LYS A 58 -12.29 -3.75 6.28
N LEU A 59 -11.54 -3.12 5.37
CA LEU A 59 -10.28 -3.67 4.88
C LEU A 59 -9.21 -3.75 5.97
N SER A 60 -9.23 -2.84 6.95
CA SER A 60 -8.28 -2.84 8.05
C SER A 60 -8.77 -3.55 9.33
N GLY A 61 -9.79 -4.40 9.25
CA GLY A 61 -10.19 -5.24 10.39
C GLY A 61 -11.26 -4.66 11.32
N GLY A 62 -11.83 -3.50 10.99
CA GLY A 62 -12.80 -2.82 11.83
C GLY A 62 -14.06 -2.37 11.09
N ASP A 63 -14.75 -1.43 11.73
CA ASP A 63 -15.92 -0.72 11.23
C ASP A 63 -15.70 0.80 11.34
N SER A 64 -16.66 1.60 10.85
CA SER A 64 -16.52 3.05 10.89
C SER A 64 -16.33 3.59 12.31
N GLU A 65 -16.99 2.99 13.31
CA GLU A 65 -16.90 3.47 14.69
C GLU A 65 -15.51 3.22 15.28
N THR A 66 -15.01 2.00 15.16
CA THR A 66 -13.68 1.62 15.66
C THR A 66 -12.56 2.34 14.91
N LEU A 67 -12.71 2.58 13.60
CA LEU A 67 -11.74 3.38 12.83
C LEU A 67 -11.75 4.84 13.33
N GLU A 68 -12.92 5.43 13.55
CA GLU A 68 -13.04 6.79 14.08
C GLU A 68 -12.42 6.89 15.49
N GLN A 69 -12.70 5.92 16.35
CA GLN A 69 -12.13 5.85 17.69
C GLN A 69 -10.60 5.77 17.66
N TYR A 70 -10.03 5.00 16.73
CA TYR A 70 -8.59 4.93 16.54
C TYR A 70 -8.02 6.26 16.04
N LEU A 71 -8.63 6.86 15.02
CA LEU A 71 -8.14 8.10 14.39
C LEU A 71 -8.19 9.31 15.33
N GLU A 72 -9.22 9.42 16.18
CA GLU A 72 -9.32 10.44 17.23
C GLU A 72 -8.44 10.11 18.45
N GLY A 73 -8.16 8.82 18.63
CA GLY A 73 -7.16 8.35 19.55
C GLY A 73 -7.65 7.86 20.88
N TYR A 74 -8.91 7.45 20.93
CA TYR A 74 -9.53 6.78 22.05
C TYR A 74 -9.01 5.35 22.21
N ILE A 75 -8.61 4.69 21.13
CA ILE A 75 -8.01 3.34 21.14
C ILE A 75 -6.62 3.32 20.49
N SER A 76 -5.78 2.35 20.86
CA SER A 76 -4.47 2.12 20.25
C SER A 76 -4.61 1.43 18.89
N LEU A 77 -3.53 1.44 18.09
CA LEU A 77 -3.47 0.69 16.84
C LEU A 77 -3.64 -0.82 17.07
N SER A 78 -3.02 -1.37 18.12
CA SER A 78 -3.12 -2.80 18.45
C SER A 78 -4.56 -3.21 18.81
N THR A 79 -5.30 -2.36 19.53
CA THR A 79 -6.72 -2.61 19.83
C THR A 79 -7.56 -2.55 18.55
N TYR A 80 -7.28 -1.59 17.67
CA TYR A 80 -7.99 -1.48 16.40
C TYR A 80 -7.79 -2.70 15.49
N LEU A 81 -6.55 -3.19 15.39
CA LEU A 81 -6.16 -4.30 14.51
C LEU A 81 -6.44 -5.68 15.09
N GLN A 82 -7.12 -5.80 16.24
CA GLN A 82 -7.34 -7.10 16.90
C GLN A 82 -8.04 -8.13 16.00
N ASN A 83 -8.86 -7.67 15.05
CA ASN A 83 -9.59 -8.51 14.10
C ASN A 83 -9.07 -8.38 12.66
N PHE A 84 -7.88 -7.78 12.46
CA PHE A 84 -7.28 -7.67 11.14
C PHE A 84 -6.66 -9.01 10.71
N ASP A 85 -7.09 -9.51 9.54
CA ASP A 85 -6.55 -10.69 8.91
C ASP A 85 -6.42 -10.43 7.40
N LEU A 86 -5.18 -10.45 6.89
CA LEU A 86 -4.87 -10.13 5.49
C LEU A 86 -5.71 -10.94 4.50
N ASP A 87 -5.91 -12.23 4.77
CA ASP A 87 -6.59 -13.15 3.85
C ASP A 87 -8.12 -13.00 3.93
N LYS A 88 -8.66 -12.59 5.08
CA LYS A 88 -10.12 -12.45 5.30
C LYS A 88 -10.65 -11.06 4.98
N ASN A 89 -9.81 -10.04 5.04
CA ASN A 89 -10.23 -8.64 4.91
C ASN A 89 -10.17 -8.08 3.48
N SER A 90 -9.80 -8.92 2.50
CA SER A 90 -9.98 -8.60 1.08
C SER A 90 -11.47 -8.42 0.79
N LEU A 91 -11.87 -7.23 0.32
CA LEU A 91 -13.27 -6.90 0.04
C LEU A 91 -13.74 -7.54 -1.28
N ASN A 92 -12.80 -8.00 -2.10
CA ASN A 92 -13.03 -8.71 -3.35
C ASN A 92 -12.83 -10.23 -3.15
N THR A 93 -13.81 -10.89 -2.55
CA THR A 93 -13.88 -12.36 -2.53
C THR A 93 -14.45 -12.87 -3.86
N VAL A 94 -13.55 -13.31 -4.75
CA VAL A 94 -13.78 -14.12 -5.98
C VAL A 94 -15.11 -13.92 -6.72
N THR A 95 -15.08 -13.14 -7.81
CA THR A 95 -15.80 -13.50 -9.03
C THR A 95 -14.80 -13.95 -10.07
N THR A 96 -14.87 -15.22 -10.43
CA THR A 96 -14.33 -15.74 -11.68
C THR A 96 -14.87 -14.93 -12.86
N SER A 97 -14.01 -14.67 -13.84
CA SER A 97 -14.30 -13.99 -15.12
C SER A 97 -14.63 -12.49 -15.06
N ASN A 98 -13.60 -11.66 -15.00
CA ASN A 98 -13.32 -10.80 -16.13
C ASN A 98 -11.87 -10.32 -16.09
N LYS A 99 -11.17 -10.58 -17.19
CA LYS A 99 -9.86 -10.04 -17.57
C LYS A 99 -9.47 -8.82 -16.73
N TYR A 100 -8.57 -8.98 -15.76
CA TYR A 100 -7.52 -7.98 -15.62
C TYR A 100 -6.71 -8.15 -16.89
N PRO A 101 -6.91 -7.31 -17.94
CA PRO A 101 -6.22 -7.54 -19.19
C PRO A 101 -4.75 -7.36 -18.84
N VAL A 102 -3.92 -8.31 -19.25
CA VAL A 102 -2.46 -8.18 -19.20
C VAL A 102 -2.02 -6.79 -19.69
N GLU A 103 -2.79 -6.16 -20.58
CA GLU A 103 -2.64 -4.78 -21.04
C GLU A 103 -2.77 -3.68 -19.97
N GLN A 104 -3.62 -3.82 -18.95
CA GLN A 104 -3.68 -2.84 -17.85
C GLN A 104 -2.48 -2.99 -16.92
N ILE A 105 -2.11 -4.23 -16.57
CA ILE A 105 -0.90 -4.50 -15.78
C ILE A 105 0.32 -4.00 -16.54
N LYS A 106 0.40 -4.29 -17.85
CA LYS A 106 1.48 -3.83 -18.73
C LYS A 106 1.51 -2.30 -18.82
N LYS A 107 0.36 -1.62 -18.97
CA LYS A 107 0.31 -0.15 -18.97
C LYS A 107 0.76 0.44 -17.64
N GLU A 108 0.36 -0.15 -16.52
CA GLU A 108 0.73 0.32 -15.19
C GLU A 108 2.23 0.10 -14.91
N VAL A 109 2.75 -1.09 -15.24
CA VAL A 109 4.19 -1.39 -15.15
C VAL A 109 5.00 -0.46 -16.03
N MET A 110 4.56 -0.22 -17.28
CA MET A 110 5.24 0.71 -18.19
C MET A 110 5.19 2.15 -17.68
N ALA A 111 4.04 2.61 -17.19
CA ALA A 111 3.92 3.95 -16.60
C ALA A 111 4.88 4.13 -15.41
N ARG A 112 5.00 3.12 -14.54
CA ARG A 112 5.98 3.13 -13.43
C ARG A 112 7.41 3.17 -13.95
N ILE A 113 7.76 2.34 -14.92
CA ILE A 113 9.10 2.33 -15.54
C ILE A 113 9.43 3.71 -16.14
N TYR A 114 8.47 4.39 -16.77
CA TYR A 114 8.68 5.73 -17.35
C TYR A 114 8.79 6.86 -16.31
N THR A 115 8.30 6.63 -15.09
CA THR A 115 8.44 7.60 -13.99
C THR A 115 9.71 7.43 -13.17
N LEU A 116 10.45 6.33 -13.38
CA LEU A 116 11.76 6.14 -12.77
C LEU A 116 12.77 7.06 -13.45
N ASP A 117 13.60 7.74 -12.65
CA ASP A 117 14.71 8.52 -13.18
C ASP A 117 15.71 7.54 -13.84
N PRO A 118 16.12 7.77 -15.11
CA PRO A 118 17.16 6.97 -15.76
C PRO A 118 18.43 6.81 -14.92
N VAL A 119 18.76 7.79 -14.07
CA VAL A 119 19.91 7.73 -13.15
C VAL A 119 19.69 6.68 -12.05
N ASP A 120 18.51 6.65 -11.43
CA ASP A 120 18.18 5.67 -10.39
C ASP A 120 18.19 4.22 -10.94
N ILE A 121 17.71 4.04 -12.17
CA ILE A 121 17.76 2.74 -12.86
C ILE A 121 19.21 2.33 -13.12
N ALA A 122 20.03 3.25 -13.62
CA ALA A 122 21.43 2.98 -13.93
C ALA A 122 22.23 2.60 -12.66
N ASP A 123 21.96 3.24 -11.53
CA ASP A 123 22.61 2.95 -10.26
C ASP A 123 22.27 1.55 -9.73
N ILE A 124 21.01 1.13 -9.82
CA ILE A 124 20.59 -0.23 -9.42
C ILE A 124 21.25 -1.29 -10.31
N ILE A 125 21.28 -1.07 -11.63
CA ILE A 125 21.92 -1.98 -12.58
C ILE A 125 23.43 -2.06 -12.31
N ASN A 126 24.11 -0.92 -12.15
CA ASN A 126 25.54 -0.88 -11.87
C ASN A 126 25.89 -1.56 -10.55
N THR A 127 25.10 -1.34 -9.51
CA THR A 127 25.29 -1.99 -8.21
C THR A 127 25.13 -3.50 -8.32
N SER A 128 24.11 -3.95 -9.07
CA SER A 128 23.85 -5.38 -9.30
C SER A 128 24.97 -6.04 -10.12
N VAL A 129 25.44 -5.38 -11.18
CA VAL A 129 26.57 -5.85 -12.00
C VAL A 129 27.84 -5.94 -11.16
N LYS A 130 28.12 -4.92 -10.33
CA LYS A 130 29.29 -4.91 -9.45
C LYS A 130 29.23 -6.05 -8.42
N PHE A 131 28.08 -6.26 -7.79
CA PHE A 131 27.86 -7.38 -6.88
C PHE A 131 28.09 -8.73 -7.58
N LEU A 132 27.55 -8.92 -8.78
CA LEU A 132 27.74 -10.14 -9.55
C LEU A 132 29.21 -10.35 -9.93
N ALA A 133 29.91 -9.30 -10.38
CA ALA A 133 31.33 -9.36 -10.72
C ALA A 133 32.24 -9.63 -9.51
N GLU A 134 31.86 -9.17 -8.32
CA GLU A 134 32.54 -9.47 -7.06
C GLU A 134 32.28 -10.91 -6.63
N SER A 135 31.05 -11.40 -6.79
CA SER A 135 30.66 -12.78 -6.49
C SER A 135 31.24 -13.81 -7.45
N SER A 136 31.58 -13.40 -8.69
CA SER A 136 32.17 -14.27 -9.70
C SER A 136 33.70 -14.32 -9.66
N LYS A 137 34.35 -13.53 -8.79
CA LYS A 137 35.80 -13.66 -8.59
C LYS A 137 36.06 -15.00 -7.88
N PRO A 138 36.77 -15.96 -8.51
CA PRO A 138 37.13 -17.19 -7.82
C PRO A 138 37.95 -16.82 -6.59
N ALA A 139 37.57 -17.35 -5.43
CA ALA A 139 38.43 -17.32 -4.25
C ALA A 139 39.77 -17.90 -4.67
N ILE A 140 40.80 -17.06 -4.77
CA ILE A 140 42.18 -17.50 -4.90
C ILE A 140 42.46 -18.26 -3.61
N ARG A 141 42.37 -19.59 -3.68
CA ARG A 141 42.85 -20.49 -2.64
C ARG A 141 44.36 -20.32 -2.60
N ALA A 142 44.83 -19.54 -1.64
CA ALA A 142 46.22 -19.57 -1.17
C ALA A 142 46.46 -20.87 -0.39
#